data_AF-A0A7X8N435-F1
#
_entry.id   AF-A0A7X8N435-F1
#
_cell.length_a   1.000
_cell.length_b   1.000
_cell.length_c   1.000
_cell.angle_alpha   90.00
_cell.angle_beta   90.00
_cell.angle_gamma   90.00
#
_symmetry.space_group_name_H-M   'P 1'
#
loop_
_entity.id
_entity.type
_entity.pdbx_description
1 polymer ?
#
loop_
_entity_poly.entity_id
_entity_poly.type
_entity_poly.pdbx_seq_one_letter_code
_entity_poly.pdbx_strand_id
1 'polypeptide(L)'
;MNKKGWNILICISLIVTLSFVFYQQTHISIWGFKIAKKDIKEVIVQTENTSYLITHKETVLAIAKEISTMKKHSKVEVSDSYSINTSGDYTKILIRTKDNTTYGGNLFMMGENIVQGSNGYYWSFDYQMLENELNFSMNTASLLN
;
A
#
# COMPACT_ATOMS: atom_id res chain seq x y z
N MET A 1 -42.95 -8.04 -17.44
CA MET A 1 -41.99 -8.97 -16.77
C MET A 1 -42.71 -9.61 -15.59
N ASN A 2 -42.69 -10.95 -15.43
CA ASN A 2 -43.48 -11.64 -14.40
C ASN A 2 -42.80 -11.58 -13.01
N LYS A 3 -43.56 -11.80 -11.92
CA LYS A 3 -43.04 -11.79 -10.54
C LYS A 3 -41.81 -12.70 -10.35
N LYS A 4 -41.77 -13.84 -11.05
CA LYS A 4 -40.62 -14.76 -11.04
C LYS A 4 -39.36 -14.12 -11.62
N GLY A 5 -39.45 -13.41 -12.74
CA GLY A 5 -38.32 -12.69 -13.34
C GLY A 5 -37.79 -11.56 -12.46
N TRP A 6 -38.68 -10.85 -11.74
CA TRP A 6 -38.30 -9.83 -10.77
C TRP A 6 -37.52 -10.41 -9.57
N ASN A 7 -37.99 -11.54 -9.03
CA ASN A 7 -37.28 -12.22 -7.94
C ASN A 7 -35.89 -12.72 -8.36
N ILE A 8 -35.75 -13.25 -9.57
CA ILE A 8 -34.45 -13.70 -10.11
C ILE A 8 -33.49 -12.51 -10.25
N LEU A 9 -33.95 -11.38 -10.79
CA LEU A 9 -33.15 -10.15 -10.92
C LEU A 9 -32.68 -9.62 -9.55
N ILE A 10 -33.56 -9.62 -8.54
CA ILE A 10 -33.20 -9.24 -7.18
C ILE A 10 -32.11 -10.17 -6.62
N CYS A 11 -32.25 -11.49 -6.78
CA CYS A 11 -31.26 -12.45 -6.33
C CYS A 11 -29.90 -12.26 -7.01
N ILE A 12 -29.87 -12.06 -8.33
CA ILE A 12 -28.63 -11.79 -9.07
C ILE A 12 -27.98 -10.49 -8.58
N SER A 13 -28.76 -9.43 -8.43
CA SER A 13 -28.27 -8.13 -7.92
C SER A 13 -27.67 -8.25 -6.52
N LEU A 14 -28.32 -9.00 -5.62
CA LEU A 14 -27.81 -9.28 -4.28
C LEU A 14 -26.49 -10.05 -4.32
N ILE A 15 -26.39 -11.10 -5.14
CA ILE A 15 -25.15 -11.89 -5.28
C ILE A 15 -24.00 -11.03 -5.79
N VAL A 16 -24.24 -10.19 -6.80
CA VAL A 16 -23.22 -9.27 -7.35
C VAL A 16 -22.77 -8.27 -6.28
N THR A 17 -23.72 -7.69 -5.54
CA THR A 17 -23.42 -6.71 -4.49
C THR A 17 -22.62 -7.35 -3.35
N LEU A 18 -23.04 -8.52 -2.87
CA LEU A 18 -22.33 -9.26 -1.82
C LEU A 18 -20.92 -9.67 -2.26
N SER A 19 -20.78 -10.13 -3.50
CA SER A 19 -19.47 -10.50 -4.06
C SER A 19 -18.54 -9.29 -4.18
N PHE A 20 -19.07 -8.14 -4.59
CA PHE A 20 -18.30 -6.90 -4.67
C PHE A 20 -17.86 -6.40 -3.29
N VAL A 21 -18.77 -6.41 -2.30
CA VAL A 21 -18.43 -6.03 -0.92
C VAL A 21 -17.39 -6.98 -0.33
N PHE A 22 -17.56 -8.28 -0.50
CA PHE A 22 -16.59 -9.29 -0.07
C PHE A 22 -15.22 -9.08 -0.73
N TYR A 23 -15.20 -8.75 -2.02
CA TYR A 23 -13.98 -8.45 -2.75
C TYR A 23 -13.24 -7.24 -2.16
N GLN A 24 -13.95 -6.13 -1.88
CA GLN A 24 -13.36 -4.94 -1.27
C GLN A 24 -12.89 -5.17 0.18
N GLN A 25 -13.53 -6.09 0.92
CA GLN A 25 -13.09 -6.45 2.26
C GLN A 25 -11.82 -7.31 2.26
N THR A 26 -11.66 -8.20 1.28
CA THR A 26 -10.56 -9.18 1.22
C THR A 26 -9.32 -8.67 0.49
N HIS A 27 -9.47 -7.67 -0.38
CA HIS A 27 -8.38 -7.09 -1.17
C HIS A 27 -8.04 -5.68 -0.71
N ILE A 28 -6.83 -5.25 -1.06
CA ILE A 28 -6.35 -3.91 -0.84
C ILE A 28 -5.59 -3.46 -2.09
N SER A 29 -5.79 -2.21 -2.50
CA SER A 29 -5.13 -1.63 -3.67
C SER A 29 -3.88 -0.90 -3.23
N ILE A 30 -2.71 -1.43 -3.56
CA ILE A 30 -1.41 -0.88 -3.17
C ILE A 30 -0.62 -0.66 -4.46
N TRP A 31 -0.22 0.59 -4.72
CA TRP A 31 0.47 0.98 -5.96
C TRP A 31 -0.23 0.52 -7.27
N GLY A 32 -1.55 0.45 -7.24
CA GLY A 32 -2.37 0.00 -8.37
C GLY A 32 -2.46 -1.52 -8.54
N PHE A 33 -1.79 -2.29 -7.68
CA PHE A 33 -1.95 -3.74 -7.58
C PHE A 33 -3.05 -4.07 -6.58
N LYS A 34 -3.96 -4.97 -6.96
CA LYS A 34 -4.96 -5.51 -6.04
C LYS A 34 -4.40 -6.74 -5.37
N ILE A 35 -4.01 -6.60 -4.10
CA ILE A 35 -3.37 -7.65 -3.31
C ILE A 35 -4.39 -8.19 -2.31
N ALA A 36 -4.53 -9.50 -2.20
CA ALA A 36 -5.36 -10.07 -1.15
C ALA A 36 -4.69 -9.83 0.21
N LYS A 37 -5.43 -9.33 1.20
CA LYS A 37 -4.90 -9.03 2.54
C LYS A 37 -4.29 -10.26 3.20
N LYS A 38 -4.82 -11.45 2.93
CA LYS A 38 -4.28 -12.73 3.40
C LYS A 38 -2.90 -13.07 2.83
N ASP A 39 -2.52 -12.48 1.71
CA ASP A 39 -1.29 -12.80 0.97
C ASP A 39 -0.18 -11.79 1.29
N ILE A 40 -0.49 -10.65 1.92
CA ILE A 40 0.51 -9.73 2.49
C ILE A 40 1.21 -10.43 3.65
N LYS A 41 2.51 -10.68 3.51
CA LYS A 41 3.31 -11.47 4.46
C LYS A 41 4.05 -10.57 5.44
N GLU A 42 4.78 -9.60 4.92
CA GLU A 42 5.71 -8.77 5.69
C GLU A 42 5.95 -7.42 5.00
N VAL A 43 6.37 -6.44 5.79
CA VAL A 43 6.84 -5.14 5.31
C VAL A 43 8.33 -5.05 5.57
N ILE A 44 9.08 -4.59 4.57
CA ILE A 44 10.50 -4.28 4.71
C ILE A 44 10.64 -2.77 4.59
N VAL A 45 11.28 -2.18 5.59
CA VAL A 45 11.47 -0.74 5.69
C VAL A 45 12.96 -0.47 5.77
N GLN A 46 13.45 0.48 5.00
CA GLN A 46 14.86 0.86 5.01
C GLN A 46 14.99 2.29 5.52
N THR A 47 15.99 2.53 6.36
CA THR A 47 16.50 3.86 6.72
C THR A 47 17.83 4.10 6.02
N GLU A 48 18.53 5.19 6.29
CA GLU A 48 19.88 5.39 5.72
C GLU A 48 20.86 4.28 6.13
N ASN A 49 20.72 3.76 7.36
CA ASN A 49 21.75 2.92 7.97
C ASN A 49 21.34 1.45 8.12
N THR A 50 20.04 1.15 8.08
CA THR A 50 19.58 -0.20 8.38
C THR A 50 18.27 -0.55 7.69
N SER A 51 17.96 -1.84 7.68
CA SER A 51 16.71 -2.37 7.17
C SER A 51 15.98 -3.10 8.29
N TYR A 52 14.66 -2.96 8.31
CA TYR A 52 13.77 -3.55 9.29
C TYR A 52 12.78 -4.47 8.60
N LEU A 53 12.52 -5.62 9.20
CA LEU A 53 11.50 -6.58 8.81
C LEU A 53 10.35 -6.55 9.83
N ILE A 54 9.16 -6.20 9.36
CA ILE A 54 7.93 -6.18 10.15
C ILE A 54 7.06 -7.36 9.70
N THR A 55 6.78 -8.27 10.62
CA THR A 55 6.05 -9.52 10.35
C THR A 55 4.75 -9.65 11.12
N HIS A 56 4.53 -8.81 12.14
CA HIS A 56 3.29 -8.85 12.92
C HIS A 56 2.09 -8.51 12.04
N LYS A 57 1.14 -9.42 11.93
CA LYS A 57 0.07 -9.37 10.92
C LYS A 57 -0.75 -8.08 10.97
N GLU A 58 -1.17 -7.66 12.16
CA GLU A 58 -1.95 -6.44 12.37
C GLU A 58 -1.19 -5.19 11.90
N THR A 59 0.05 -5.03 12.33
CA THR A 59 0.94 -3.92 11.94
C THR A 59 1.22 -3.90 10.44
N VAL A 60 1.51 -5.06 9.86
CA VAL A 60 1.70 -5.21 8.40
C VAL A 60 0.46 -4.75 7.63
N LEU A 61 -0.74 -5.10 8.12
CA LEU A 61 -1.99 -4.68 7.49
C LEU A 61 -2.31 -3.20 7.72
N ALA A 62 -1.93 -2.62 8.86
CA ALA A 62 -2.06 -1.19 9.12
C ALA A 62 -1.20 -0.37 8.15
N ILE A 63 0.08 -0.71 8.02
CA ILE A 63 0.98 -0.07 7.05
C ILE A 63 0.47 -0.23 5.62
N ALA A 64 0.03 -1.43 5.24
CA ALA A 64 -0.56 -1.67 3.92
C ALA A 64 -1.81 -0.81 3.67
N LYS A 65 -2.63 -0.58 4.71
CA LYS A 65 -3.80 0.31 4.67
C LYS A 65 -3.40 1.74 4.40
N GLU A 66 -2.41 2.27 5.11
CA GLU A 66 -1.92 3.63 4.87
C GLU A 66 -1.38 3.80 3.45
N ILE A 67 -0.57 2.84 2.98
CA ILE A 67 -0.05 2.84 1.60
C ILE A 67 -1.19 2.77 0.56
N SER A 68 -2.29 2.10 0.86
CA SER A 68 -3.43 2.01 -0.06
C SER A 68 -4.17 3.32 -0.29
N THR A 69 -3.94 4.32 0.57
CA THR A 69 -4.52 5.66 0.42
C THR A 69 -3.73 6.54 -0.55
N MET A 70 -2.56 6.08 -1.01
CA MET A 70 -1.71 6.83 -1.92
C MET A 70 -2.44 7.21 -3.21
N LYS A 71 -2.24 8.47 -3.63
CA LYS A 71 -2.78 9.01 -4.88
C LYS A 71 -1.83 8.74 -6.03
N LYS A 72 -2.36 8.18 -7.11
CA LYS A 72 -1.63 7.88 -8.34
C LYS A 72 -1.45 9.15 -9.18
N HIS A 73 -0.23 9.38 -9.67
CA HIS A 73 0.14 10.46 -10.59
C HIS A 73 0.75 9.89 -11.86
N SER A 74 0.29 10.37 -13.02
CA SER A 74 0.62 9.84 -14.36
C SER A 74 1.95 10.34 -14.92
N LYS A 75 2.47 11.46 -14.43
CA LYS A 75 3.74 12.04 -14.87
C LYS A 75 4.22 13.00 -13.79
N VAL A 76 5.51 12.95 -13.48
CA VAL A 76 6.17 14.09 -12.86
C VAL A 76 6.49 15.04 -13.99
N GLU A 77 5.99 16.28 -13.92
CA GLU A 77 6.64 17.38 -14.63
C GLU A 77 7.99 17.55 -13.95
N VAL A 78 9.01 16.93 -14.54
CA VAL A 78 10.37 16.90 -14.01
C VAL A 78 10.90 18.34 -14.08
N SER A 79 10.86 19.06 -12.97
CA SER A 79 11.86 20.10 -12.74
C SER A 79 13.12 19.41 -12.23
N ASP A 80 14.27 19.87 -12.69
CA ASP A 80 15.60 19.23 -12.58
C ASP A 80 16.17 19.05 -11.16
N SER A 81 15.33 19.07 -10.12
CA SER A 81 15.75 18.95 -8.72
C SER A 81 14.93 17.89 -7.98
N TYR A 82 15.10 16.62 -8.34
CA TYR A 82 14.88 15.55 -7.37
C TYR A 82 15.99 15.68 -6.33
N SER A 83 15.70 16.30 -5.18
CA SER A 83 16.52 16.02 -4.02
C SER A 83 16.14 14.61 -3.56
N ILE A 84 17.10 13.70 -3.55
CA ILE A 84 17.04 12.47 -2.75
C ILE A 84 17.27 12.89 -1.29
N ASN A 85 16.59 13.94 -0.82
CA ASN A 85 16.42 14.17 0.59
C ASN A 85 15.12 13.44 0.94
N THR A 86 15.25 12.35 1.67
CA THR A 86 14.13 11.79 2.40
C THR A 86 13.87 12.74 3.56
N SER A 87 12.69 13.36 3.62
CA SER A 87 12.37 14.28 4.72
C SER A 87 12.15 13.55 6.05
N GLY A 88 12.13 12.22 6.05
CA GLY A 88 11.97 11.41 7.25
C GLY A 88 12.95 10.23 7.29
N ASP A 89 12.91 9.50 8.39
CA ASP A 89 13.89 8.46 8.74
C ASP A 89 13.92 7.29 7.73
N TYR A 90 12.87 7.13 6.93
CA TYR A 90 12.68 6.01 6.03
C TYR A 90 12.96 6.38 4.56
N THR A 91 13.79 5.57 3.92
CA THR A 91 14.27 5.75 2.54
C THR A 91 13.61 4.79 1.55
N LYS A 92 13.09 3.65 2.03
CA LYS A 92 12.43 2.63 1.19
C LYS A 92 11.36 1.90 1.97
N ILE A 93 10.26 1.58 1.30
CA ILE A 93 9.21 0.72 1.86
C ILE A 93 8.84 -0.33 0.82
N LEU A 94 8.84 -1.59 1.22
CA LEU A 94 8.47 -2.72 0.40
C LEU A 94 7.44 -3.59 1.11
N ILE A 95 6.46 -4.09 0.36
CA ILE A 95 5.53 -5.13 0.81
C ILE A 95 5.91 -6.42 0.12
N ARG A 96 6.21 -7.45 0.91
CA ARG A 96 6.41 -8.81 0.39
C ARG A 96 5.17 -9.66 0.64
N THR A 97 4.78 -10.40 -0.39
CA THR A 97 3.64 -11.30 -0.37
C THR A 97 4.07 -12.76 -0.15
N LYS A 98 3.12 -13.65 0.08
CA LYS A 98 3.37 -15.08 0.40
C LYS A 98 4.11 -15.84 -0.70
N ASP A 99 3.97 -15.42 -1.95
CA ASP A 99 4.71 -15.98 -3.10
C ASP A 99 6.10 -15.34 -3.28
N ASN A 100 6.55 -14.54 -2.30
CA ASN A 100 7.78 -13.75 -2.31
C ASN A 100 7.83 -12.61 -3.32
N THR A 101 6.72 -12.29 -4.01
CA THR A 101 6.63 -11.08 -4.83
C THR A 101 6.72 -9.86 -3.92
N THR A 102 7.59 -8.93 -4.30
CA THR A 102 7.86 -7.70 -3.54
C THR A 102 7.38 -6.50 -4.35
N TYR A 103 6.64 -5.62 -3.70
CA TYR A 103 6.08 -4.41 -4.28
C TYR A 103 6.61 -3.19 -3.53
N GLY A 104 6.73 -2.05 -4.20
CA GLY A 104 7.16 -0.78 -3.58
C GLY A 104 8.50 -0.30 -4.12
N GLY A 105 9.15 0.59 -3.37
CA GLY A 105 10.40 1.20 -3.81
C GLY A 105 10.91 2.28 -2.86
N ASN A 106 11.84 3.07 -3.37
CA ASN A 106 12.42 4.20 -2.64
C ASN A 106 11.39 5.32 -2.47
N LEU A 107 11.48 6.02 -1.35
CA LEU A 107 10.77 7.26 -1.09
C LEU A 107 11.62 8.44 -1.57
N PHE A 108 10.96 9.43 -2.15
CA PHE A 108 11.60 10.65 -2.66
C PHE A 108 10.75 11.86 -2.31
N MET A 109 11.36 13.03 -2.14
CA MET A 109 10.61 14.28 -2.09
C MET A 109 10.34 14.83 -3.48
N MET A 110 9.13 15.35 -3.66
CA MET A 110 8.70 16.10 -4.83
C MET A 110 7.91 17.33 -4.39
N GLY A 111 8.58 18.49 -4.38
CA GLY A 111 8.07 19.69 -3.70
C GLY A 111 7.93 19.41 -2.20
N GLU A 112 6.71 19.56 -1.67
CA GLU A 112 6.38 19.25 -0.27
C GLU A 112 5.83 17.83 -0.06
N ASN A 113 5.66 17.05 -1.13
CA ASN A 113 5.08 15.71 -1.04
C ASN A 113 6.16 14.63 -1.02
N ILE A 114 5.97 13.60 -0.21
CA ILE A 114 6.72 12.35 -0.34
C ILE A 114 6.03 11.46 -1.36
N VAL A 115 6.83 10.94 -2.30
CA VAL A 115 6.37 10.11 -3.40
C VAL A 115 7.15 8.81 -3.47
N GLN A 116 6.50 7.78 -3.98
CA GLN A 116 7.12 6.50 -4.27
C GLN A 116 6.92 6.13 -5.74
N GLY A 117 8.00 5.75 -6.41
CA GLY A 117 7.93 5.21 -7.77
C GLY A 117 7.52 3.75 -7.75
N SER A 118 6.41 3.40 -8.41
CA SER A 118 5.95 2.01 -8.53
C SER A 118 5.01 1.83 -9.72
N ASN A 119 5.16 0.71 -10.43
CA ASN A 119 4.33 0.34 -11.59
C ASN A 119 4.35 1.37 -12.73
N GLY A 120 5.47 2.08 -12.93
CA GLY A 120 5.59 3.15 -13.93
C GLY A 120 4.85 4.44 -13.57
N TYR A 121 4.39 4.57 -12.32
CA TYR A 121 3.68 5.74 -11.80
C TYR A 121 4.32 6.25 -10.51
N TYR A 122 3.91 7.45 -10.11
CA TYR A 122 4.28 8.05 -8.83
C TYR A 122 3.08 8.03 -7.89
N TRP A 123 3.34 7.73 -6.63
CA TRP A 123 2.32 7.57 -5.61
C TRP A 123 2.61 8.54 -4.47
N SER A 124 1.76 9.54 -4.28
CA SER A 124 1.91 10.53 -3.20
C SER A 124 0.96 10.25 -2.05
N PHE A 125 1.35 10.62 -0.84
CA PHE A 125 0.56 10.40 0.37
C PHE A 125 0.92 11.41 1.46
N ASP A 126 0.07 11.47 2.49
CA ASP A 126 0.41 12.13 3.74
C ASP A 126 1.42 11.25 4.50
N TYR A 127 2.67 11.69 4.50
CA TYR A 127 3.75 10.92 5.09
C TYR A 127 3.63 10.78 6.61
N GLN A 128 3.02 11.74 7.29
CA GLN A 128 2.97 11.76 8.74
C GLN A 128 2.19 10.56 9.32
N MET A 129 1.10 10.17 8.66
CA MET A 129 0.32 8.99 9.08
C MET A 129 1.12 7.70 8.92
N LEU A 130 1.80 7.54 7.77
CA LEU A 130 2.63 6.37 7.51
C LEU A 130 3.83 6.31 8.45
N GLU A 131 4.50 7.44 8.68
CA GLU A 131 5.63 7.55 9.59
C GLU A 131 5.27 7.15 11.02
N ASN A 132 4.10 7.58 11.51
CA ASN A 132 3.62 7.18 12.83
C ASN A 132 3.42 5.66 12.94
N GLU A 133 2.80 5.03 11.93
CA GLU A 133 2.63 3.58 11.90
C GLU A 133 3.95 2.83 11.80
N LEU A 134 4.90 3.35 11.01
CA LEU A 134 6.24 2.79 10.91
C LEU A 134 6.97 2.90 12.24
N ASN A 135 6.99 4.08 12.88
CA ASN A 135 7.61 4.29 14.19
C ASN A 135 7.01 3.39 15.26
N PHE A 136 5.68 3.22 15.27
CA PHE A 136 5.01 2.28 16.17
C PHE A 136 5.46 0.84 15.92
N SER A 137 5.59 0.44 14.66
CA SER A 137 5.99 -0.90 14.26
C SER A 137 7.42 -1.27 14.65
N MET A 138 8.32 -0.29 14.77
CA MET A 138 9.75 -0.52 15.04
C MET A 138 9.99 -1.30 16.35
N ASN A 139 9.11 -1.15 17.34
CA ASN A 139 9.19 -1.90 18.61
C ASN A 139 9.05 -3.43 18.43
N THR A 140 8.48 -3.86 17.30
CA THR A 140 8.24 -5.27 16.98
C THR A 140 9.02 -5.74 15.74
N ALA A 141 9.78 -4.82 15.13
CA ALA A 141 10.53 -5.11 13.92
C ALA A 141 11.83 -5.85 14.24
N SER A 142 12.23 -6.73 13.33
CA SER A 142 13.55 -7.38 13.38
C SER A 142 14.52 -6.65 12.46
N LEU A 143 15.76 -6.48 12.90
CA LEU A 143 16.82 -5.94 12.04
C LEU A 143 17.16 -6.93 10.93
N LEU A 144 17.27 -6.41 9.70
CA LEU A 144 17.85 -7.10 8.56
C LEU A 144 19.28 -6.59 8.41
N ASN A 145 20.24 -7.48 8.67
CA ASN A 145 21.67 -7.24 8.41
C ASN A 145 21.96 -7.20 6.90
#